data_AF-A0A9J6GSH3-F1
#
_entry.id   AF-A0A9J6GSH3-F1
#
_cell.length_a   1.000
_cell.length_b   1.000
_cell.length_c   1.000
_cell.angle_alpha   90.00
_cell.angle_beta   90.00
_cell.angle_gamma   90.00
#
_symmetry.space_group_name_H-M   'P 1'
#
loop_
_entity.id
_entity.type
_entity.pdbx_description
1 polymer ?
#
loop_
_entity_poly.entity_id
_entity_poly.type
_entity_poly.pdbx_seq_one_letter_code
_entity_poly.pdbx_strand_id
1 'polypeptide(L)'
;MITWNPASSNIGELPESDLIVAHSFTAAAAEIEALAGTISRHCKERCFIMLAYRNSLCPAESLLTAVDPDLIRLYDTQDVKSAFSAHGVQEVAFKSNNLSSLLLLRKTSLPIEADKQVVIRVNKESFAWVDTLRDTCIKYASRPQGHNIWLLAEDVGTSGVVGLTACLLKETGGSHIRHVYIACFLSLLLMF
;
A
#
# COMPACT_ATOMS: atom_id res chain seq x y z
N MET A 1 22.66 -2.98 7.04
CA MET A 1 22.07 -3.83 5.98
C MET A 1 21.98 -5.22 6.56
N ILE A 2 20.77 -5.75 6.78
CA ILE A 2 20.60 -7.09 7.34
C ILE A 2 20.70 -8.07 6.17
N THR A 3 21.65 -8.99 6.23
CA THR A 3 21.77 -10.07 5.25
C THR A 3 20.80 -11.17 5.65
N TRP A 4 19.70 -11.32 4.93
CA TRP A 4 18.70 -12.36 5.15
C TRP A 4 18.59 -13.28 3.94
N ASN A 5 18.49 -14.58 4.19
CA ASN A 5 18.25 -15.59 3.18
C ASN A 5 16.75 -15.93 3.10
N PRO A 6 16.06 -15.70 1.98
CA PRO A 6 14.64 -16.03 1.83
C PRO A 6 14.30 -17.51 2.03
N ALA A 7 15.28 -18.41 1.91
CA ALA A 7 15.12 -19.83 2.22
C ALA A 7 15.26 -20.17 3.72
N SER A 8 15.75 -19.24 4.55
CA SER A 8 15.85 -19.46 6.01
C SER A 8 14.55 -19.06 6.72
N SER A 9 13.95 -20.02 7.42
CA SER A 9 12.78 -19.79 8.29
C SER A 9 13.05 -18.80 9.42
N ASN A 10 14.32 -18.62 9.77
CA ASN A 10 14.80 -17.66 10.75
C ASN A 10 15.24 -16.39 10.01
N ILE A 11 14.33 -15.43 9.92
CA ILE A 11 14.73 -14.04 9.73
C ILE A 11 15.06 -13.56 11.14
N GLY A 12 16.34 -13.47 11.52
CA GLY A 12 16.69 -12.82 12.79
C GLY A 12 15.96 -11.47 12.88
N GLU A 13 15.57 -11.03 14.08
CA GLU A 13 14.63 -9.92 14.32
C GLU A 13 14.61 -8.89 13.17
N LEU A 14 13.65 -9.02 12.24
CA LEU A 14 13.40 -7.95 11.29
C LEU A 14 13.03 -6.75 12.13
N PRO A 15 13.80 -5.64 12.06
CA PRO A 15 13.45 -4.45 12.80
C PRO A 15 12.03 -4.05 12.40
N GLU A 16 11.25 -3.52 13.33
CA GLU A 16 9.87 -3.06 13.08
C GLU A 16 9.88 -2.00 11.97
N SER A 17 9.79 -2.46 10.72
CA SER A 17 10.00 -1.65 9.53
C SER A 17 8.66 -1.27 8.95
N ASP A 18 8.49 0.01 8.63
CA ASP A 18 7.27 0.49 7.98
C ASP A 18 7.24 0.17 6.47
N LEU A 19 8.42 -0.10 5.86
CA LEU A 19 8.58 -0.49 4.46
C LEU A 19 9.63 -1.60 4.32
N ILE A 20 9.27 -2.68 3.64
CA ILE A 20 10.18 -3.74 3.20
C ILE A 20 10.31 -3.69 1.68
N VAL A 21 11.54 -3.75 1.19
CA VAL A 21 11.83 -3.75 -0.24
C VAL A 21 12.51 -5.06 -0.60
N ALA A 22 11.90 -5.81 -1.50
CA ALA A 22 12.46 -7.03 -2.06
C ALA A 22 12.66 -6.83 -3.57
N HIS A 23 13.88 -7.07 -4.05
CA HIS A 23 14.21 -7.04 -5.46
C HIS A 23 14.91 -8.34 -5.85
N SER A 24 14.73 -8.77 -7.10
CA SER A 24 15.52 -9.85 -7.70
C SER A 24 15.61 -11.12 -6.84
N PHE A 25 14.53 -11.48 -6.14
CA PHE A 25 14.53 -12.70 -5.35
C PHE A 25 14.56 -13.90 -6.30
N THR A 26 15.46 -14.85 -6.04
CA THR A 26 15.66 -16.07 -6.81
C THR A 26 14.84 -17.18 -6.16
N ALA A 27 13.51 -17.02 -6.15
CA ALA A 27 12.58 -17.93 -5.50
C ALA A 27 11.86 -18.81 -6.55
N ALA A 28 11.81 -20.13 -6.40
CA ALA A 28 10.85 -20.97 -7.13
C ALA A 28 9.39 -20.54 -6.79
N ALA A 29 8.38 -20.93 -7.59
CA ALA A 29 6.99 -20.56 -7.31
C ALA A 29 6.52 -20.99 -5.90
N ALA A 30 6.95 -22.18 -5.43
CA ALA A 30 6.74 -22.64 -4.05
C ALA A 30 7.46 -21.78 -3.00
N GLU A 31 8.52 -21.08 -3.39
CA GLU A 31 9.29 -20.18 -2.54
C GLU A 31 8.69 -18.77 -2.50
N ILE A 32 7.85 -18.37 -3.48
CA ILE A 32 7.08 -17.10 -3.40
C ILE A 32 6.05 -17.16 -2.29
N GLU A 33 5.33 -18.28 -2.19
CA GLU A 33 4.39 -18.52 -1.08
C GLU A 33 5.12 -18.54 0.26
N ALA A 34 6.25 -19.24 0.34
CA ALA A 34 7.08 -19.24 1.54
C ALA A 34 7.60 -17.84 1.90
N LEU A 35 8.00 -17.05 0.89
CA LEU A 35 8.43 -15.66 1.04
C LEU A 35 7.27 -14.78 1.53
N ALA A 36 6.10 -14.88 0.91
CA ALA A 36 4.90 -14.15 1.27
C ALA A 36 4.49 -14.44 2.72
N GLY A 37 4.47 -15.72 3.10
CA GLY A 37 4.18 -16.14 4.46
C GLY A 37 5.22 -15.68 5.47
N THR A 38 6.50 -15.67 5.09
CA THR A 38 7.58 -15.25 6.01
C THR A 38 7.62 -13.74 6.18
N ILE A 39 7.47 -12.97 5.09
CA ILE A 39 7.30 -11.53 5.15
C ILE A 39 6.06 -11.20 5.99
N SER A 40 4.89 -11.76 5.68
CA SER A 40 3.65 -11.46 6.43
C SER A 40 3.78 -11.73 7.93
N ARG A 41 4.48 -12.81 8.34
CA ARG A 41 4.71 -13.15 9.76
C ARG A 41 5.60 -12.16 10.50
N HIS A 42 6.66 -11.68 9.87
CA HIS A 42 7.66 -10.82 10.53
C HIS A 42 7.40 -9.32 10.34
N CYS A 43 6.54 -8.98 9.39
CA CYS A 43 6.09 -7.61 9.15
C CYS A 43 5.22 -7.09 10.30
N LYS A 44 5.53 -5.86 10.73
CA LYS A 44 4.64 -5.03 11.54
C LYS A 44 3.27 -4.88 10.87
N GLU A 45 2.23 -4.72 11.68
CA GLU A 45 0.90 -4.40 11.19
C GLU A 45 0.88 -3.14 10.32
N ARG A 46 0.13 -3.19 9.21
CA ARG A 46 -0.03 -2.08 8.24
C ARG A 46 1.25 -1.66 7.52
N CYS A 47 2.32 -2.44 7.57
CA CYS A 47 3.55 -2.16 6.82
C CYS A 47 3.31 -2.19 5.31
N PHE A 48 4.19 -1.52 4.57
CA PHE A 48 4.28 -1.63 3.12
C PHE A 48 5.34 -2.65 2.71
N ILE A 49 5.06 -3.37 1.62
CA ILE A 49 5.98 -4.31 1.01
C ILE A 49 6.09 -3.92 -0.46
N MET A 50 7.29 -3.63 -0.94
CA MET A 50 7.57 -3.29 -2.32
C MET A 50 8.36 -4.41 -2.98
N LEU A 51 7.79 -5.01 -4.03
CA LEU A 51 8.38 -6.14 -4.74
C LEU A 51 8.75 -5.72 -6.16
N ALA A 52 10.02 -5.87 -6.52
CA ALA A 52 10.51 -5.69 -7.88
C ALA A 52 10.95 -7.04 -8.45
N TYR A 53 10.29 -7.49 -9.52
CA TYR A 53 10.54 -8.79 -10.14
C TYR A 53 10.51 -8.73 -11.67
N ARG A 54 11.09 -9.73 -12.32
CA ARG A 54 11.11 -9.88 -13.78
C ARG A 54 9.87 -10.64 -14.25
N ASN A 55 9.24 -10.15 -15.31
CA ASN A 55 8.12 -10.82 -15.99
C ASN A 55 8.52 -11.32 -17.40
N SER A 56 9.65 -10.85 -17.94
CA SER A 56 10.20 -11.25 -19.23
C SER A 56 11.72 -11.04 -19.26
N LEU A 57 12.40 -11.70 -20.20
CA LEU A 57 13.84 -11.56 -20.45
C LEU A 57 14.07 -10.62 -21.63
N CYS A 58 15.08 -9.75 -21.53
CA CYS A 58 15.63 -9.07 -22.70
C CYS A 58 16.55 -10.02 -23.49
N PRO A 59 16.92 -9.69 -24.76
CA PRO A 59 17.75 -10.58 -25.57
C PRO A 59 19.08 -10.99 -24.93
N ALA A 60 19.74 -10.07 -24.21
CA ALA A 60 20.98 -10.36 -23.49
C ALA A 60 20.74 -11.32 -22.32
N GLU A 61 19.66 -11.13 -21.57
CA GLU A 61 19.24 -12.01 -20.48
C GLU A 61 18.88 -13.41 -21.00
N SER A 62 18.20 -13.50 -22.16
CA SER A 62 17.90 -14.79 -22.80
C SER A 62 19.16 -15.56 -23.17
N LEU A 63 20.20 -14.87 -23.65
CA LEU A 63 21.49 -15.49 -23.95
C LEU A 63 22.18 -16.01 -22.68
N LEU A 64 22.18 -15.22 -21.61
CA LEU A 64 22.79 -15.61 -20.34
C LEU A 64 22.01 -16.77 -19.68
N THR A 65 20.69 -16.73 -19.75
CA THR A 65 19.81 -17.78 -19.20
C THR A 65 19.92 -19.08 -20.00
N ALA A 66 20.36 -19.04 -21.26
CA ALA A 66 20.69 -20.24 -22.01
C ALA A 66 21.95 -20.97 -21.49
N VAL A 67 22.86 -20.24 -20.82
CA VAL A 67 24.06 -20.81 -20.19
C VAL A 67 23.75 -21.25 -18.76
N ASP A 68 22.96 -20.46 -18.02
CA ASP A 68 22.52 -20.75 -16.66
C ASP A 68 21.00 -20.47 -16.54
N PRO A 69 20.16 -21.51 -16.64
CA PRO A 69 18.69 -21.36 -16.58
C PRO A 69 18.17 -20.76 -15.28
N ASP A 70 18.93 -20.84 -14.18
CA ASP A 70 18.53 -20.34 -12.88
C ASP A 70 19.01 -18.91 -12.61
N LEU A 71 19.76 -18.29 -13.54
CA LEU A 71 20.32 -16.94 -13.38
C LEU A 71 19.24 -15.88 -13.22
N ILE A 72 18.13 -15.99 -13.97
CA ILE A 72 17.02 -15.03 -13.93
C ILE A 72 15.71 -15.79 -13.88
N ARG A 73 15.00 -15.63 -12.76
CA ARG A 73 13.65 -16.17 -12.61
C ARG A 73 12.61 -15.15 -13.08
N LEU A 74 11.64 -15.66 -13.84
CA LEU A 74 10.47 -14.91 -14.27
C LEU A 74 9.29 -15.27 -13.37
N TYR A 75 8.46 -14.27 -13.10
CA TYR A 75 7.29 -14.43 -12.26
C TYR A 75 6.05 -13.94 -12.98
N ASP A 76 4.99 -14.75 -12.92
CA ASP A 76 3.68 -14.29 -13.31
C ASP A 76 3.13 -13.34 -12.25
N THR A 77 2.51 -12.25 -12.71
CA THR A 77 2.01 -11.22 -11.81
C THR A 77 0.81 -11.70 -10.99
N GLN A 78 -0.03 -12.55 -11.55
CA GLN A 78 -1.20 -13.08 -10.86
C GLN A 78 -0.80 -14.07 -9.77
N ASP A 79 0.22 -14.89 -10.04
CA ASP A 79 0.78 -15.82 -9.05
C ASP A 79 1.36 -15.05 -7.85
N VAL A 80 2.16 -14.01 -8.09
CA VAL A 80 2.69 -13.16 -7.02
C VAL A 80 1.57 -12.48 -6.22
N LYS A 81 0.56 -11.91 -6.90
CA LYS A 81 -0.57 -11.26 -6.22
C LYS A 81 -1.37 -12.23 -5.37
N SER A 82 -1.63 -13.43 -5.88
CA SER A 82 -2.41 -14.45 -5.17
C SER A 82 -1.68 -14.98 -3.93
N ALA A 83 -0.38 -15.24 -4.02
CA ALA A 83 0.44 -15.67 -2.89
C ALA A 83 0.42 -14.67 -1.72
N PHE A 84 0.61 -13.39 -2.02
CA PHE A 84 0.55 -12.36 -0.98
C PHE A 84 -0.88 -12.16 -0.44
N SER A 85 -1.89 -12.26 -1.30
CA SER A 85 -3.29 -12.16 -0.89
C SER A 85 -3.69 -13.27 0.09
N ALA A 86 -3.23 -14.50 -0.14
CA ALA A 86 -3.45 -15.64 0.76
C ALA A 86 -2.90 -15.41 2.18
N HIS A 87 -1.89 -14.54 2.31
CA HIS A 87 -1.25 -14.17 3.58
C HIS A 87 -1.73 -12.83 4.16
N GLY A 88 -2.90 -12.34 3.74
CA GLY A 88 -3.49 -11.12 4.30
C GLY A 88 -2.77 -9.84 3.86
N VAL A 89 -2.06 -9.89 2.73
CA VAL A 89 -1.36 -8.74 2.16
C VAL A 89 -2.05 -8.33 0.86
N GLN A 90 -2.49 -7.08 0.78
CA GLN A 90 -3.27 -6.57 -0.36
C GLN A 90 -2.46 -5.63 -1.25
N GLU A 91 -2.78 -5.62 -2.53
CA GLU A 91 -2.22 -4.68 -3.50
C GLU A 91 -2.70 -3.24 -3.25
N VAL A 92 -1.76 -2.31 -3.25
CA VAL A 92 -2.00 -0.85 -3.16
C VAL A 92 -1.67 -0.17 -4.47
N ALA A 93 -0.60 -0.58 -5.14
CA ALA A 93 -0.24 -0.06 -6.45
C ALA A 93 0.53 -1.09 -7.26
N PHE A 94 0.41 -1.00 -8.59
CA PHE A 94 1.13 -1.83 -9.53
C PHE A 94 1.64 -0.98 -10.68
N LYS A 95 2.90 -1.20 -11.05
CA LYS A 95 3.54 -0.59 -12.20
C LYS A 95 4.32 -1.66 -12.94
N SER A 96 4.12 -1.78 -14.24
CA SER A 96 4.86 -2.73 -15.07
C SER A 96 5.42 -2.07 -16.31
N ASN A 97 6.42 -2.74 -16.88
CA ASN A 97 6.90 -2.53 -18.23
C ASN A 97 7.06 -3.91 -18.90
N ASN A 98 7.64 -3.94 -20.11
CA ASN A 98 7.79 -5.16 -20.90
C ASN A 98 8.77 -6.20 -20.31
N LEU A 99 9.53 -5.86 -19.28
CA LEU A 99 10.60 -6.69 -18.70
C LEU A 99 10.44 -6.93 -17.20
N SER A 100 9.85 -5.99 -16.48
CA SER A 100 9.73 -6.04 -15.03
C SER A 100 8.42 -5.44 -14.53
N SER A 101 8.08 -5.85 -13.31
CA SER A 101 6.94 -5.35 -12.57
C SER A 101 7.36 -4.91 -11.18
N LEU A 102 6.71 -3.87 -10.69
CA LEU A 102 6.83 -3.31 -9.36
C LEU A 102 5.46 -3.34 -8.70
N LEU A 103 5.36 -4.08 -7.61
CA LEU A 103 4.14 -4.23 -6.83
C LEU A 103 4.33 -3.58 -5.47
N LEU A 104 3.46 -2.64 -5.13
CA LEU A 104 3.35 -2.09 -3.79
C LEU A 104 2.17 -2.77 -3.10
N LEU A 105 2.48 -3.44 -2.01
CA LEU A 105 1.57 -4.22 -1.20
C LEU A 105 1.49 -3.63 0.21
N ARG A 106 0.41 -3.95 0.91
CA ARG A 106 0.22 -3.56 2.30
C ARG A 106 -0.35 -4.72 3.10
N LYS A 107 0.24 -4.99 4.26
CA LYS A 107 -0.31 -5.95 5.21
C LYS A 107 -1.64 -5.42 5.75
N THR A 108 -2.71 -6.15 5.51
CA THR A 108 -4.04 -5.79 5.98
C THR A 108 -4.14 -6.21 7.44
N SER A 109 -4.28 -5.23 8.34
CA SER A 109 -4.64 -5.50 9.72
C SER A 109 -6.07 -6.03 9.80
N LEU A 110 -6.46 -6.56 10.96
CA LEU A 110 -7.84 -6.94 11.30
C LEU A 110 -8.91 -6.00 10.70
N PRO A 111 -10.13 -6.50 10.42
CA PRO A 111 -11.19 -5.73 9.77
C PRO A 111 -11.35 -4.34 10.39
N ILE A 112 -11.36 -3.30 9.56
CA ILE A 112 -11.62 -1.94 10.02
C ILE A 112 -13.06 -1.90 10.51
N GLU A 113 -13.24 -1.82 11.83
CA GLU A 113 -14.56 -1.75 12.43
C GLU A 113 -15.20 -0.38 12.11
N ALA A 114 -16.39 -0.42 11.49
CA ALA A 114 -17.07 0.74 10.95
C ALA A 114 -17.48 1.76 12.03
N ASP A 115 -17.84 1.27 13.22
CA ASP A 115 -18.18 2.07 14.41
C ASP A 115 -16.99 2.88 14.96
N LYS A 116 -15.77 2.47 14.64
CA LYS A 116 -14.53 3.20 14.99
C LYS A 116 -14.17 4.29 13.98
N GLN A 117 -14.90 4.37 12.86
CA GLN A 117 -14.68 5.36 11.82
C GLN A 117 -15.74 6.47 11.88
N VAL A 118 -15.33 7.71 11.65
CA VAL A 118 -16.24 8.84 11.49
C VAL A 118 -16.03 9.48 10.14
N VAL A 119 -17.10 9.76 9.41
CA VAL A 119 -17.06 10.40 8.09
C VAL A 119 -17.55 11.83 8.22
N ILE A 120 -16.73 12.78 7.76
CA ILE A 120 -17.06 14.20 7.69
C ILE A 120 -17.06 14.60 6.22
N ARG A 121 -18.21 15.04 5.73
CA ARG A 121 -18.35 15.53 4.36
C ARG A 121 -17.79 16.94 4.26
N VAL A 122 -16.82 17.12 3.38
CA VAL A 122 -16.20 18.41 3.08
C VAL A 122 -16.93 19.00 1.87
N ASN A 123 -17.64 20.08 2.08
CA ASN A 123 -18.30 20.86 1.04
C ASN A 123 -17.81 22.30 1.05
N LYS A 124 -17.98 22.98 -0.08
CA LYS A 124 -17.58 24.39 -0.26
C LYS A 124 -18.65 25.40 0.14
N GLU A 125 -19.89 24.97 0.19
CA GLU A 125 -21.04 25.85 0.43
C GLU A 125 -21.08 26.33 1.88
N SER A 126 -20.62 25.49 2.81
CA SER A 126 -20.57 25.80 4.23
C SER A 126 -19.26 25.30 4.85
N PHE A 127 -18.60 26.13 5.63
CA PHE A 127 -17.43 25.71 6.42
C PHE A 127 -17.81 25.17 7.80
N ALA A 128 -19.09 24.88 8.06
CA ALA A 128 -19.55 24.33 9.33
C ALA A 128 -18.93 22.96 9.68
N TRP A 129 -18.48 22.21 8.65
CA TRP A 129 -17.73 20.97 8.85
C TRP A 129 -16.37 21.20 9.52
N VAL A 130 -15.81 22.42 9.49
CA VAL A 130 -14.53 22.75 10.15
C VAL A 130 -14.68 22.66 11.67
N ASP A 131 -15.77 23.20 12.24
CA ASP A 131 -16.03 23.10 13.67
C ASP A 131 -16.27 21.63 14.08
N THR A 132 -17.04 20.90 13.26
CA THR A 132 -17.25 19.45 13.45
C THR A 132 -15.93 18.68 13.42
N LEU A 133 -15.02 19.02 12.48
CA LEU A 133 -13.70 18.43 12.38
C LEU A 133 -12.85 18.74 13.61
N ARG A 134 -12.83 20.00 14.05
CA ARG A 134 -12.09 20.43 15.25
C ARG A 134 -12.49 19.61 16.47
N ASP A 135 -13.78 19.54 16.76
CA ASP A 135 -14.31 18.82 17.93
C ASP A 135 -14.01 17.32 17.83
N THR A 136 -14.11 16.77 16.62
CA THR A 136 -13.80 15.37 16.36
C THR A 136 -12.31 15.08 16.54
N CYS A 137 -11.41 15.95 16.07
CA CYS A 137 -9.97 15.81 16.27
C CYS A 137 -9.62 15.79 17.76
N ILE A 138 -10.19 16.68 18.57
CA ILE A 138 -10.00 16.70 20.03
C ILE A 138 -10.43 15.36 20.65
N LYS A 139 -11.60 14.85 20.24
CA LYS A 139 -12.14 13.57 20.72
C LYS A 139 -11.29 12.36 20.31
N TYR A 140 -10.68 12.40 19.13
CA TYR A 140 -9.91 11.28 18.58
C TYR A 140 -8.42 11.33 18.96
N ALA A 141 -7.91 12.47 19.43
CA ALA A 141 -6.51 12.61 19.84
C ALA A 141 -6.07 11.60 20.92
N SER A 142 -7.01 11.16 21.79
CA SER A 142 -6.76 10.17 22.84
C SER A 142 -7.14 8.74 22.45
N ARG A 143 -7.66 8.52 21.24
CA ARG A 143 -8.11 7.19 20.79
C ARG A 143 -6.94 6.35 20.25
N PRO A 144 -7.02 5.01 20.32
CA PRO A 144 -5.98 4.16 19.76
C PRO A 144 -5.97 4.22 18.22
N GLN A 145 -4.82 3.85 17.64
CA GLN A 145 -4.64 3.76 16.19
C GLN A 145 -5.66 2.80 15.57
N GLY A 146 -6.29 3.22 14.47
CA GLY A 146 -7.38 2.48 13.82
C GLY A 146 -8.76 3.10 14.00
N HIS A 147 -8.92 4.02 14.96
CA HIS A 147 -10.04 4.96 14.96
C HIS A 147 -9.71 6.12 14.03
N ASN A 148 -10.38 6.25 12.89
CA ASN A 148 -10.03 7.27 11.91
C ASN A 148 -11.17 8.25 11.63
N ILE A 149 -10.77 9.46 11.28
CA ILE A 149 -11.63 10.52 10.76
C ILE A 149 -11.44 10.54 9.25
N TRP A 150 -12.50 10.32 8.50
CA TRP A 150 -12.52 10.30 7.05
C TRP A 150 -13.12 11.59 6.52
N LEU A 151 -12.28 12.42 5.90
CA LEU A 151 -12.73 13.58 5.14
C LEU A 151 -13.18 13.13 3.75
N LEU A 152 -14.48 13.20 3.49
CA LEU A 152 -15.06 12.82 2.21
C LEU A 152 -15.35 14.09 1.39
N ALA A 153 -14.62 14.27 0.30
CA ALA A 153 -14.87 15.35 -0.65
C ALA A 153 -15.50 14.77 -1.93
N GLU A 154 -16.77 15.11 -2.14
CA GLU A 154 -17.57 14.72 -3.31
C GLU A 154 -17.59 15.83 -4.39
N ASP A 155 -17.14 17.04 -4.04
CA ASP A 155 -17.11 18.20 -4.94
C ASP A 155 -16.08 18.02 -6.06
N VAL A 156 -16.57 17.82 -7.29
CA VAL A 156 -15.76 17.57 -8.48
C VAL A 156 -14.87 18.76 -8.80
N GLY A 157 -13.55 18.51 -8.79
CA GLY A 157 -12.55 19.34 -9.49
C GLY A 157 -12.04 20.57 -8.76
N THR A 158 -12.61 20.94 -7.61
CA THR A 158 -12.20 22.19 -6.94
C THR A 158 -11.95 22.06 -5.43
N SER A 159 -12.15 20.88 -4.84
CA SER A 159 -11.92 20.67 -3.40
C SER A 159 -10.44 20.73 -3.03
N GLY A 160 -10.10 21.53 -2.02
CA GLY A 160 -8.75 21.63 -1.46
C GLY A 160 -8.41 20.54 -0.43
N VAL A 161 -9.22 19.49 -0.31
CA VAL A 161 -9.12 18.48 0.77
C VAL A 161 -7.75 17.79 0.84
N VAL A 162 -7.08 17.59 -0.31
CA VAL A 162 -5.76 16.96 -0.36
C VAL A 162 -4.71 17.85 0.31
N GLY A 163 -4.72 19.16 -0.02
CA GLY A 163 -3.82 20.13 0.59
C GLY A 163 -4.11 20.35 2.08
N LEU A 164 -5.39 20.43 2.44
CA LEU A 164 -5.82 20.52 3.83
C LEU A 164 -5.32 19.32 4.64
N THR A 165 -5.56 18.10 4.16
CA THR A 165 -5.16 16.87 4.86
C THR A 165 -3.64 16.78 5.01
N ALA A 166 -2.88 17.23 4.00
CA ALA A 166 -1.42 17.28 4.09
C ALA A 166 -0.91 18.22 5.21
N CYS A 167 -1.62 19.32 5.47
CA CYS A 167 -1.35 20.19 6.62
C CYS A 167 -1.73 19.50 7.94
N LEU A 168 -2.96 18.99 8.04
CA LEU A 168 -3.49 18.37 9.25
C LEU A 168 -2.70 17.14 9.70
N LEU A 169 -2.13 16.38 8.76
CA LEU A 169 -1.27 15.23 9.07
C LEU A 169 -0.01 15.59 9.88
N LYS A 170 0.43 16.85 9.82
CA LYS A 170 1.58 17.37 10.58
C LYS A 170 1.18 17.94 11.95
N GLU A 171 -0.12 18.02 12.23
CA GLU A 171 -0.65 18.53 13.49
C GLU A 171 -0.85 17.41 14.52
N THR A 172 -0.97 17.80 15.79
CA THR A 172 -1.27 16.87 16.89
C THR A 172 -2.60 16.17 16.65
N GLY A 173 -2.61 14.83 16.64
CA GLY A 173 -3.80 14.04 16.33
C GLY A 173 -4.04 13.81 14.83
N GLY A 174 -3.22 14.41 13.96
CA GLY A 174 -3.29 14.24 12.50
C GLY A 174 -3.20 12.80 12.03
N SER A 175 -2.55 11.92 12.81
CA SER A 175 -2.39 10.50 12.48
C SER A 175 -3.72 9.71 12.37
N HIS A 176 -4.83 10.25 12.87
CA HIS A 176 -6.17 9.68 12.75
C HIS A 176 -6.91 10.15 11.48
N ILE A 177 -6.41 11.17 10.80
CA ILE A 177 -7.09 11.78 9.66
C ILE A 177 -6.75 11.00 8.38
N ARG A 178 -7.80 10.65 7.65
CA ARG A 178 -7.77 10.06 6.30
C ARG A 178 -8.66 10.91 5.41
N HIS A 179 -8.43 10.85 4.11
CA HIS A 179 -9.30 11.53 3.16
C HIS A 179 -9.66 10.60 2.01
N VAL A 180 -10.83 10.85 1.44
CA VAL A 180 -11.28 10.29 0.18
C VAL A 180 -11.66 11.48 -0.69
N TYR A 181 -10.97 11.61 -1.82
CA TYR A 181 -11.26 12.62 -2.83
C TYR A 181 -11.73 11.91 -4.08
N ILE A 182 -13.00 12.09 -4.44
CA ILE A 182 -13.59 11.48 -5.63
C ILE A 182 -13.54 12.51 -6.75
N ALA A 183 -12.49 12.45 -7.57
CA ALA A 183 -12.36 13.30 -8.75
C ALA A 183 -13.00 12.60 -9.96
N CYS A 184 -14.27 12.87 -10.23
CA CYS A 184 -14.90 12.40 -11.47
C CYS A 184 -14.64 13.41 -12.60
N PHE A 185 -13.66 13.15 -13.46
CA PHE A 185 -13.35 14.02 -14.61
C PHE A 185 -14.32 13.84 -15.80
N LEU A 186 -15.33 12.95 -15.70
CA LEU A 186 -16.25 12.65 -16.80
C LEU A 186 -17.18 13.81 -17.20
N SER A 187 -17.37 14.84 -16.36
CA SER A 187 -18.20 16.00 -16.72
C SER A 187 -17.58 16.90 -17.79
N LEU A 188 -16.31 16.72 -18.14
CA LEU A 188 -15.64 17.46 -19.23
C LEU A 188 -15.82 16.83 -20.62
N LEU A 189 -16.20 15.55 -20.70
CA LEU A 189 -16.39 14.83 -21.98
C LEU A 189 -17.80 14.97 -22.56
N LEU A 190 -18.76 15.51 -21.80
CA LEU A 190 -20.10 15.88 -22.29
C LEU A 190 -20.20 17.37 -22.67
N MET A 191 -19.08 18.10 -22.62
CA MET A 191 -18.97 19.51 -23.02
C MET A 191 -18.16 19.72 -24.32
N PHE A 192 -17.83 18.65 -25.06
CA PHE A 192 -17.25 18.72 -26.40
C PHE A 192 -17.98 17.79 -27.36
#